data_AF-A0A0R2L6U6-F1
#
_entry.id   AF-A0A0R2L6U6-F1
#
_cell.length_a   1.000
_cell.length_b   1.000
_cell.length_c   1.000
_cell.angle_alpha   90.00
_cell.angle_beta   90.00
_cell.angle_gamma   90.00
#
_symmetry.space_group_name_H-M   'P 1'
#
loop_
_entity.id
_entity.type
_entity.pdbx_description
1 polymer ?
#
loop_
_entity_poly.entity_id
_entity_poly.type
_entity_poly.pdbx_seq_one_letter_code
_entity_poly.pdbx_strand_id
1 'polypeptide(L)'
;MNKSRFTGFSDAIIAIEVTILILEIEPPAHDSLRDVLGQAGSIIAYITSFLLIMITWFNHHNIIRAAKHVNLPVYLANTLWVFVMSLIPVATAWVGRYPLRVVPEANYVLLSIIWMGTYSLLMHTLTKANPHQRAEFQLLGNGQQRDVWYRFTLTGIVLLLTPVFPLAGIGGVIISAVTSMVVISRHTSAIVKMDKERMIAFTDGIIAIIVTLLVLQLAVPMGIHWHSLLSQSTKFGAYAISFLFIMLVWYNHHDLFNTTETVTARIYWDNMLWLLCLSFFPYVTAYVGEFPNSRLAEMLYIIVQLLWSLSYTVMARDLKRLNPRQTEQIDFVGKLTGYSAATLYGGLIIAMIAVLIVPISGLVVTILLALVNLVRALREDRQREAMRAQKEEHS
;
A
#
# COMPACT_ATOMS: atom_id res chain seq x y z
N MET A 1 -19.21 23.23 4.49
CA MET A 1 -19.06 21.83 4.95
C MET A 1 -17.81 21.70 5.80
N ASN A 2 -17.80 20.80 6.80
CA ASN A 2 -16.58 20.48 7.55
C ASN A 2 -15.59 19.76 6.63
N LYS A 3 -14.44 20.41 6.36
CA LYS A 3 -13.39 19.92 5.47
C LYS A 3 -12.73 18.64 5.98
N SER A 4 -12.50 18.52 7.29
CA SER A 4 -11.89 17.35 7.91
C SER A 4 -12.74 16.09 7.72
N ARG A 5 -14.06 16.21 7.89
CA ARG A 5 -14.98 15.09 7.65
C ARG A 5 -15.00 14.70 6.17
N PHE A 6 -15.01 15.68 5.28
CA PHE A 6 -14.99 15.45 3.83
C PHE A 6 -13.72 14.72 3.38
N THR A 7 -12.55 15.14 3.85
CA THR A 7 -11.27 14.48 3.53
C THR A 7 -11.17 13.10 4.14
N GLY A 8 -11.49 12.96 5.43
CA GLY A 8 -11.38 11.68 6.12
C GLY A 8 -12.29 10.60 5.50
N PHE A 9 -13.46 11.00 5.00
CA PHE A 9 -14.36 10.08 4.28
C PHE A 9 -13.76 9.60 2.96
N SER A 10 -13.19 10.49 2.15
CA SER A 10 -12.50 10.10 0.92
C SER A 10 -11.26 9.24 1.20
N ASP A 11 -10.46 9.59 2.21
CA ASP A 11 -9.28 8.81 2.61
C ASP A 11 -9.67 7.38 2.99
N ALA A 12 -10.76 7.20 3.75
CA ALA A 12 -11.26 5.88 4.13
C ALA A 12 -11.71 5.04 2.92
N ILE A 13 -12.44 5.64 1.96
CA ILE A 13 -12.87 4.91 0.75
C ILE A 13 -11.65 4.52 -0.09
N ILE A 14 -10.72 5.45 -0.30
CA ILE A 14 -9.49 5.16 -1.06
C ILE A 14 -8.67 4.04 -0.41
N ALA A 15 -8.57 4.03 0.92
CA ALA A 15 -7.88 2.97 1.67
C ALA A 15 -8.54 1.59 1.47
N ILE A 16 -9.88 1.53 1.43
CA ILE A 16 -10.63 0.30 1.11
C ILE A 16 -10.36 -0.11 -0.33
N GLU A 17 -10.54 0.79 -1.29
CA GLU A 17 -10.39 0.46 -2.71
C GLU A 17 -8.99 -0.04 -3.07
N VAL A 18 -7.93 0.58 -2.52
CA VAL A 18 -6.55 0.17 -2.82
C VAL A 18 -6.19 -1.19 -2.20
N THR A 19 -6.84 -1.57 -1.10
CA THR A 19 -6.54 -2.82 -0.39
C THR A 19 -7.36 -4.00 -0.89
N ILE A 20 -8.64 -3.81 -1.20
CA ILE A 20 -9.50 -4.91 -1.71
C ILE A 20 -9.05 -5.46 -3.06
N LEU A 21 -8.25 -4.68 -3.82
CA LEU A 21 -7.64 -5.13 -5.08
C LEU A 21 -6.92 -6.48 -4.96
N ILE A 22 -6.36 -6.80 -3.79
CA ILE A 22 -5.61 -8.05 -3.60
C ILE A 22 -6.52 -9.29 -3.60
N LEU A 23 -7.80 -9.13 -3.26
CA LEU A 23 -8.75 -10.26 -3.18
C LEU A 23 -9.00 -10.93 -4.53
N GLU A 24 -8.75 -10.21 -5.62
CA GLU A 24 -8.92 -10.69 -6.99
C GLU A 24 -7.78 -11.62 -7.43
N ILE A 25 -6.72 -11.73 -6.63
CA ILE A 25 -5.62 -12.68 -6.82
C ILE A 25 -5.81 -13.82 -5.82
N GLU A 26 -6.37 -14.93 -6.29
CA GLU A 26 -6.52 -16.14 -5.48
C GLU A 26 -5.24 -16.98 -5.49
N PRO A 27 -4.94 -17.71 -4.40
CA PRO A 27 -3.87 -18.71 -4.41
C PRO A 27 -4.01 -19.69 -5.60
N PRO A 28 -2.90 -20.15 -6.20
CA PRO A 28 -2.97 -21.08 -7.31
C PRO A 28 -3.61 -22.40 -6.88
N ALA A 29 -4.41 -23.01 -7.76
CA ALA A 29 -5.11 -24.27 -7.48
C ALA A 29 -4.15 -25.46 -7.25
N HIS A 30 -2.93 -25.37 -7.78
CA HIS A 30 -1.88 -26.34 -7.55
C HIS A 30 -0.59 -25.64 -7.16
N ASP A 31 0.22 -26.34 -6.37
CA ASP A 31 1.53 -25.87 -5.96
C ASP A 31 2.55 -26.01 -7.09
N SER A 32 2.49 -25.10 -8.08
CA SER A 32 3.41 -25.11 -9.20
C SER A 32 3.88 -23.70 -9.57
N LEU A 33 5.16 -23.59 -9.95
CA LEU A 33 5.73 -22.33 -10.44
C LEU A 33 4.98 -21.83 -11.68
N ARG A 34 4.50 -22.74 -12.52
CA ARG A 34 3.73 -22.39 -13.73
C ARG A 34 2.42 -21.69 -13.38
N ASP A 35 1.72 -22.16 -12.35
CA ASP A 35 0.45 -21.57 -11.94
C ASP A 35 0.65 -20.20 -11.29
N VAL A 36 1.70 -20.05 -10.47
CA VAL A 36 2.11 -18.74 -9.94
C VAL A 36 2.48 -17.77 -11.08
N LEU A 37 3.29 -18.20 -12.05
CA LEU A 37 3.64 -17.38 -13.21
C LEU A 37 2.44 -17.08 -14.10
N GLY A 38 1.44 -17.97 -14.13
CA GLY A 38 0.16 -17.74 -14.79
C GLY A 38 -0.63 -16.55 -14.23
N GLN A 39 -0.36 -16.16 -12.98
CA GLN A 39 -0.97 -15.00 -12.32
C GLN A 39 -0.23 -13.68 -12.60
N ALA A 40 0.85 -13.69 -13.39
CA ALA A 40 1.65 -12.49 -13.67
C ALA A 40 0.80 -11.32 -14.20
N GLY A 41 -0.19 -11.59 -15.05
CA GLY A 41 -1.13 -10.57 -15.53
C GLY A 41 -1.88 -9.89 -14.38
N SER A 42 -2.46 -10.67 -13.47
CA SER A 42 -3.18 -10.17 -12.29
C SER A 42 -2.26 -9.41 -11.34
N ILE A 43 -1.04 -9.89 -11.10
CA ILE A 43 -0.06 -9.21 -10.24
C ILE A 43 0.35 -7.86 -10.85
N ILE A 44 0.63 -7.80 -12.16
CA ILE A 44 0.98 -6.55 -12.85
C ILE A 44 -0.19 -5.57 -12.81
N ALA A 45 -1.41 -6.02 -13.07
CA ALA A 45 -2.62 -5.20 -13.00
C ALA A 45 -2.84 -4.65 -11.58
N TYR A 46 -2.71 -5.51 -10.56
CA TYR A 46 -2.78 -5.14 -9.15
C TYR A 46 -1.76 -4.06 -8.79
N ILE A 47 -0.48 -4.27 -9.08
CA ILE A 47 0.59 -3.29 -8.78
C ILE A 47 0.31 -1.97 -9.49
N THR A 48 -0.10 -2.03 -10.76
CA THR A 48 -0.41 -0.83 -11.56
C THR A 48 -1.54 -0.03 -10.93
N SER A 49 -2.66 -0.68 -10.60
CA SER A 49 -3.82 -0.02 -9.99
C SER A 49 -3.52 0.48 -8.58
N PHE A 50 -2.78 -0.29 -7.77
CA PHE A 50 -2.33 0.14 -6.44
C PHE A 50 -1.54 1.45 -6.54
N LEU A 51 -0.51 1.48 -7.38
CA LEU A 51 0.33 2.66 -7.57
C LEU A 51 -0.48 3.85 -8.11
N LEU A 52 -1.38 3.62 -9.07
CA LEU A 52 -2.21 4.66 -9.65
C LEU A 52 -3.14 5.31 -8.62
N ILE A 53 -3.81 4.50 -7.80
CA ILE A 53 -4.68 5.00 -6.72
C ILE A 53 -3.87 5.78 -5.70
N MET A 54 -2.68 5.29 -5.31
CA MET A 54 -1.81 5.98 -4.36
C MET A 54 -1.25 7.30 -4.92
N ILE A 55 -0.91 7.37 -6.20
CA ILE A 55 -0.52 8.63 -6.86
C ILE A 55 -1.68 9.63 -6.78
N THR A 56 -2.91 9.18 -7.03
CA THR A 56 -4.06 10.08 -7.03
C THR A 56 -4.50 10.48 -5.62
N TRP A 57 -4.38 9.61 -4.62
CA TRP A 57 -4.55 10.00 -3.22
C TRP A 57 -3.61 11.14 -2.85
N PHE A 58 -2.33 11.05 -3.21
CA PHE A 58 -1.34 12.10 -2.94
C PHE A 58 -1.77 13.44 -3.55
N ASN A 59 -2.23 13.43 -4.80
CA ASN A 59 -2.72 14.64 -5.47
C ASN A 59 -3.98 15.18 -4.80
N HIS A 60 -4.97 14.32 -4.54
CA HIS A 60 -6.23 14.65 -3.89
C HIS A 60 -6.00 15.29 -2.51
N HIS A 61 -5.13 14.69 -1.70
CA HIS A 61 -4.74 15.19 -0.39
C HIS A 61 -4.25 16.65 -0.50
N ASN A 62 -3.31 16.89 -1.42
CA ASN A 62 -2.67 18.20 -1.60
C ASN A 62 -3.64 19.26 -2.11
N ILE A 63 -4.49 18.95 -3.10
CA ILE A 63 -5.46 19.91 -3.63
C ILE A 63 -6.52 20.28 -2.60
N ILE A 64 -7.03 19.31 -1.84
CA ILE A 64 -8.05 19.59 -0.84
C ILE A 64 -7.42 20.36 0.31
N ARG A 65 -6.20 20.03 0.74
CA ARG A 65 -5.50 20.79 1.76
C ARG A 65 -5.37 22.27 1.38
N ALA A 66 -5.01 22.58 0.14
CA ALA A 66 -4.96 23.95 -0.33
C ALA A 66 -6.34 24.64 -0.28
N ALA A 67 -7.43 23.97 -0.65
CA ALA A 67 -8.75 24.61 -0.74
C ALA A 67 -9.29 25.19 0.59
N LYS A 68 -9.70 26.46 0.60
CA LYS A 68 -10.38 27.10 1.76
C LYS A 68 -11.87 26.79 1.84
N HIS A 69 -12.51 26.61 0.68
CA HIS A 69 -13.96 26.43 0.56
C HIS A 69 -14.30 25.15 -0.18
N VAL A 70 -15.20 24.38 0.42
CA VAL A 70 -15.83 23.19 -0.15
C VAL A 70 -17.34 23.38 -0.07
N ASN A 71 -17.97 23.53 -1.24
CA ASN A 71 -19.40 23.70 -1.42
C ASN A 71 -20.03 22.45 -2.05
N LEU A 72 -21.35 22.46 -2.26
CA LEU A 72 -22.07 21.30 -2.80
C LEU A 72 -21.56 20.82 -4.18
N PRO A 73 -21.28 21.69 -5.17
CA PRO A 73 -20.68 21.26 -6.43
C PRO A 73 -19.35 20.50 -6.29
N VAL A 74 -18.46 20.98 -5.42
CA VAL A 74 -17.18 20.29 -5.12
C VAL A 74 -17.45 18.92 -4.50
N TYR A 75 -18.38 18.87 -3.55
CA TYR A 75 -18.76 17.61 -2.91
C TYR A 75 -19.28 16.59 -3.92
N LEU A 76 -20.22 16.98 -4.79
CA LEU A 76 -20.78 16.10 -5.82
C LEU A 76 -19.72 15.64 -6.82
N ALA A 77 -18.81 16.53 -7.24
CA ALA A 77 -17.72 16.16 -8.13
C ALA A 77 -16.75 15.17 -7.48
N ASN A 78 -16.45 15.33 -6.19
CA ASN A 78 -15.63 14.38 -5.42
C ASN A 78 -16.32 13.03 -5.27
N THR A 79 -17.62 13.01 -4.96
CA THR A 79 -18.40 11.77 -4.85
C THR A 79 -18.43 11.03 -6.18
N LEU A 80 -18.62 11.74 -7.30
CA LEU A 80 -18.57 11.12 -8.63
C LEU A 80 -17.17 10.57 -8.93
N TRP A 81 -16.11 11.30 -8.58
CA TRP A 81 -14.74 10.85 -8.77
C TRP A 81 -14.42 9.57 -7.97
N VAL A 82 -14.80 9.52 -6.69
CA VAL A 82 -14.65 8.34 -5.85
C VAL A 82 -15.52 7.18 -6.35
N PHE A 83 -16.76 7.44 -6.79
CA PHE A 83 -17.63 6.40 -7.37
C PHE A 83 -17.02 5.77 -8.63
N VAL A 84 -16.40 6.55 -9.52
CA VAL A 84 -15.72 5.98 -10.70
C VAL A 84 -14.47 5.20 -10.28
N MET A 85 -13.74 5.67 -9.28
CA MET A 85 -12.57 4.98 -8.72
C MET A 85 -12.95 3.62 -8.12
N SER A 86 -14.13 3.50 -7.50
CA SER A 86 -14.61 2.23 -6.94
C SER A 86 -14.88 1.13 -7.97
N LEU A 87 -14.85 1.45 -9.27
CA LEU A 87 -14.94 0.48 -10.37
C LEU A 87 -13.56 -0.07 -10.79
N ILE A 88 -12.46 0.56 -10.33
CA ILE A 88 -11.09 0.14 -10.65
C ILE A 88 -10.83 -1.31 -10.25
N PRO A 89 -11.28 -1.83 -9.09
CA PRO A 89 -11.04 -3.23 -8.75
C PRO A 89 -11.56 -4.23 -9.77
N VAL A 90 -12.79 -4.03 -10.25
CA VAL A 90 -13.39 -4.91 -11.27
C VAL A 90 -12.61 -4.84 -12.59
N ALA A 91 -12.24 -3.64 -13.04
CA ALA A 91 -11.46 -3.50 -14.28
C ALA A 91 -10.05 -4.10 -14.14
N THR A 92 -9.44 -3.97 -12.96
CA THR A 92 -8.12 -4.53 -12.63
C THR A 92 -8.14 -6.06 -12.65
N ALA A 93 -9.13 -6.67 -12.02
CA ALA A 93 -9.32 -8.12 -12.05
C ALA A 93 -9.51 -8.64 -13.48
N TRP A 94 -10.31 -7.92 -14.27
CA TRP A 94 -10.66 -8.35 -15.62
C TRP A 94 -9.47 -8.29 -16.58
N VAL A 95 -8.72 -7.18 -16.57
CA VAL A 95 -7.49 -7.05 -17.38
C VAL A 95 -6.39 -7.99 -16.88
N GLY A 96 -6.30 -8.20 -15.57
CA GLY A 96 -5.34 -9.11 -14.96
C GLY A 96 -5.52 -10.56 -15.38
N ARG A 97 -6.77 -11.03 -15.43
CA ARG A 97 -7.13 -12.40 -15.85
C ARG A 97 -6.97 -12.60 -17.36
N TYR A 98 -7.11 -11.56 -18.16
CA TYR A 98 -7.10 -11.63 -19.63
C TYR A 98 -6.29 -10.50 -20.30
N PRO A 99 -4.99 -10.38 -20.02
CA PRO A 99 -4.17 -9.23 -20.45
C PRO A 99 -3.91 -9.19 -21.96
N LEU A 100 -4.23 -10.27 -22.68
CA LEU A 100 -4.09 -10.34 -24.15
C LEU A 100 -5.42 -10.16 -24.89
N ARG A 101 -6.51 -9.84 -24.18
CA ARG A 101 -7.83 -9.67 -24.78
C ARG A 101 -8.16 -8.18 -24.91
N VAL A 102 -8.68 -7.80 -26.07
CA VAL A 102 -8.99 -6.41 -26.42
C VAL A 102 -10.00 -5.79 -25.47
N VAL A 103 -11.09 -6.48 -25.16
CA VAL A 103 -12.21 -5.91 -24.38
C VAL A 103 -11.81 -5.55 -22.94
N PRO A 104 -11.15 -6.44 -22.16
CA PRO A 104 -10.63 -6.10 -20.84
C PRO A 104 -9.65 -4.93 -20.83
N GLU A 105 -8.68 -4.93 -21.75
CA GLU A 105 -7.70 -3.86 -21.89
C GLU A 105 -8.38 -2.52 -22.25
N ALA A 106 -9.29 -2.52 -23.23
CA ALA A 106 -10.01 -1.32 -23.64
C ALA A 106 -10.92 -0.79 -22.52
N ASN A 107 -11.54 -1.68 -21.73
CA ASN A 107 -12.33 -1.31 -20.56
C ASN A 107 -11.45 -0.62 -19.50
N TYR A 108 -10.28 -1.18 -19.21
CA TYR A 108 -9.35 -0.62 -18.23
C TYR A 108 -8.86 0.79 -18.63
N VAL A 109 -8.53 0.98 -19.91
CA VAL A 109 -8.14 2.29 -20.45
C VAL A 109 -9.32 3.27 -20.47
N LEU A 110 -10.51 2.83 -20.91
CA LEU A 110 -11.70 3.67 -20.95
C LEU A 110 -12.10 4.15 -19.55
N LEU A 111 -12.06 3.25 -18.55
CA LEU A 111 -12.32 3.61 -17.16
C LEU A 111 -11.31 4.64 -16.67
N SER A 112 -10.03 4.48 -17.03
CA SER A 112 -8.98 5.46 -16.69
C SER A 112 -9.26 6.85 -17.28
N ILE A 113 -9.78 6.91 -18.51
CA ILE A 113 -10.19 8.19 -19.15
C ILE A 113 -11.37 8.82 -18.41
N ILE A 114 -12.42 8.03 -18.09
CA ILE A 114 -13.60 8.51 -17.36
C ILE A 114 -13.17 9.02 -15.98
N TRP A 115 -12.32 8.27 -15.27
CA TRP A 115 -11.79 8.65 -13.97
C TRP A 115 -10.99 9.96 -14.03
N MET A 116 -10.11 10.12 -15.02
CA MET A 116 -9.38 11.37 -15.25
C MET A 116 -10.33 12.54 -15.61
N GLY A 117 -11.43 12.27 -16.31
CA GLY A 117 -12.50 13.23 -16.59
C GLY A 117 -13.19 13.73 -15.33
N THR A 118 -13.59 12.82 -14.45
CA THR A 118 -14.22 13.17 -13.17
C THR A 118 -13.27 13.90 -12.22
N TYR A 119 -11.97 13.55 -12.21
CA TYR A 119 -10.96 14.31 -11.48
C TYR A 119 -10.80 15.74 -12.04
N SER A 120 -10.85 15.90 -13.37
CA SER A 120 -10.79 17.22 -14.01
C SER A 120 -12.03 18.07 -13.67
N LEU A 121 -13.20 17.45 -13.53
CA LEU A 121 -14.42 18.11 -13.03
C LEU A 121 -14.27 18.54 -11.56
N LEU A 122 -13.72 17.69 -10.71
CA LEU A 122 -13.40 18.04 -9.32
C LEU A 122 -12.45 19.25 -9.26
N MET A 123 -11.39 19.26 -10.06
CA MET A 123 -10.48 20.39 -10.15
C MET A 123 -11.15 21.68 -10.63
N HIS A 124 -12.02 21.59 -11.64
CA HIS A 124 -12.77 22.74 -12.14
C HIS A 124 -13.68 23.35 -11.07
N THR A 125 -14.47 22.51 -10.39
CA THR A 125 -15.38 22.96 -9.32
C THR A 125 -14.63 23.53 -8.13
N LEU A 126 -13.51 22.92 -7.72
CA LEU A 126 -12.63 23.45 -6.66
C LEU A 126 -12.08 24.82 -7.01
N THR A 127 -11.57 24.99 -8.23
CA THR A 127 -11.02 26.26 -8.71
C THR A 127 -12.08 27.36 -8.74
N LYS A 128 -13.30 27.02 -9.19
CA LYS A 128 -14.43 27.96 -9.20
C LYS A 128 -14.86 28.36 -7.78
N ALA A 129 -14.81 27.43 -6.82
CA ALA A 129 -15.13 27.70 -5.43
C ALA A 129 -14.03 28.49 -4.68
N ASN A 130 -12.79 28.49 -5.19
CA ASN A 130 -11.63 29.15 -4.55
C ASN A 130 -10.85 30.00 -5.58
N PRO A 131 -11.43 31.09 -6.11
CA PRO A 131 -10.82 31.86 -7.21
C PRO A 131 -9.45 32.44 -6.86
N HIS A 132 -9.23 32.84 -5.60
CA HIS A 132 -7.95 33.38 -5.13
C HIS A 132 -6.82 32.34 -5.06
N GLN A 133 -7.14 31.03 -5.11
CA GLN A 133 -6.16 29.94 -5.00
C GLN A 133 -5.90 29.24 -6.34
N ARG A 134 -6.37 29.82 -7.44
CA ARG A 134 -6.23 29.23 -8.78
C ARG A 134 -4.79 28.90 -9.16
N ALA A 135 -3.83 29.77 -8.81
CA ALA A 135 -2.42 29.54 -9.10
C ALA A 135 -1.85 28.35 -8.30
N GLU A 136 -2.25 28.21 -7.03
CA GLU A 136 -1.84 27.10 -6.16
C GLU A 136 -2.39 25.76 -6.69
N PHE A 137 -3.65 25.71 -7.12
CA PHE A 137 -4.24 24.52 -7.73
C PHE A 137 -3.61 24.13 -9.07
N GLN A 138 -3.12 25.10 -9.84
CA GLN A 138 -2.36 24.83 -11.06
C GLN A 138 -0.98 24.23 -10.78
N LEU A 139 -0.44 24.40 -9.57
CA LEU A 139 0.83 23.81 -9.14
C LEU A 139 0.64 22.44 -8.47
N LEU A 140 -0.41 22.28 -7.65
CA LEU A 140 -0.66 21.07 -6.85
C LEU A 140 -1.53 20.02 -7.53
N GLY A 141 -2.39 20.44 -8.46
CA GLY A 141 -3.40 19.58 -9.06
C GLY A 141 -2.97 19.02 -10.39
N ASN A 142 -3.95 18.89 -11.29
CA ASN A 142 -3.69 18.72 -12.70
C ASN A 142 -2.94 19.96 -13.21
N GLY A 143 -1.60 19.91 -13.12
CA GLY A 143 -0.66 20.88 -13.69
C GLY A 143 -1.16 21.42 -15.01
N GLN A 144 -1.00 22.72 -15.24
CA GLN A 144 -1.46 23.53 -16.39
C GLN A 144 -2.37 22.83 -17.40
N GLN A 145 -3.48 23.45 -17.83
CA GLN A 145 -4.46 22.87 -18.76
C GLN A 145 -3.85 22.07 -19.95
N ARG A 146 -2.68 22.48 -20.46
CA ARG A 146 -1.86 21.72 -21.42
C ARG A 146 -1.50 20.29 -20.97
N ASP A 147 -1.04 20.07 -19.74
CA ASP A 147 -0.64 18.75 -19.23
C ASP A 147 -1.84 17.82 -19.03
N VAL A 148 -3.02 18.39 -18.74
CA VAL A 148 -4.30 17.66 -18.77
C VAL A 148 -4.55 17.12 -20.18
N TRP A 149 -4.50 17.99 -21.19
CA TRP A 149 -4.70 17.58 -22.58
C TRP A 149 -3.68 16.53 -23.02
N TYR A 150 -2.41 16.67 -22.67
CA TYR A 150 -1.40 15.65 -22.98
C TYR A 150 -1.75 14.28 -22.40
N ARG A 151 -2.22 14.21 -21.14
CA ARG A 151 -2.64 12.93 -20.55
C ARG A 151 -3.86 12.34 -21.26
N PHE A 152 -4.88 13.15 -21.57
CA PHE A 152 -6.05 12.69 -22.34
C PHE A 152 -5.67 12.21 -23.74
N THR A 153 -4.82 12.95 -24.45
CA THR A 153 -4.33 12.55 -25.79
C THR A 153 -3.51 11.27 -25.71
N LEU A 154 -2.58 11.16 -24.76
CA LEU A 154 -1.77 9.94 -24.58
C LEU A 154 -2.67 8.73 -24.31
N THR A 155 -3.61 8.86 -23.37
CA THR A 155 -4.50 7.76 -22.99
C THR A 155 -5.51 7.44 -24.11
N GLY A 156 -5.94 8.44 -24.87
CA GLY A 156 -6.77 8.26 -26.07
C GLY A 156 -6.03 7.52 -27.18
N ILE A 157 -4.75 7.82 -27.41
CA ILE A 157 -3.91 7.08 -28.35
C ILE A 157 -3.76 5.63 -27.88
N VAL A 158 -3.51 5.40 -26.59
CA VAL A 158 -3.45 4.05 -26.01
C VAL A 158 -4.74 3.28 -26.26
N LEU A 159 -5.90 3.90 -26.06
CA LEU A 159 -7.20 3.28 -26.33
C LEU A 159 -7.34 2.88 -27.81
N LEU A 160 -6.91 3.74 -28.74
CA LEU A 160 -6.95 3.45 -30.18
C LEU A 160 -5.98 2.35 -30.61
N LEU A 161 -4.86 2.18 -29.89
CA LEU A 161 -3.89 1.11 -30.14
C LEU A 161 -4.34 -0.25 -29.58
N THR A 162 -5.18 -0.24 -28.55
CA THR A 162 -5.61 -1.44 -27.80
C THR A 162 -6.26 -2.53 -28.69
N PRO A 163 -7.10 -2.22 -29.70
CA PRO A 163 -7.64 -3.23 -30.61
C PRO A 163 -6.60 -3.99 -31.43
N VAL A 164 -5.45 -3.37 -31.71
CA VAL A 164 -4.36 -3.95 -32.51
C VAL A 164 -3.31 -4.60 -31.61
N PHE A 165 -3.02 -4.00 -30.47
CA PHE A 165 -2.05 -4.47 -29.50
C PHE A 165 -2.64 -4.37 -28.08
N PRO A 166 -3.32 -5.43 -27.57
CA PRO A 166 -4.02 -5.38 -26.28
C PRO A 166 -3.14 -4.92 -25.12
N LEU A 167 -1.90 -5.41 -25.03
CA LEU A 167 -0.93 -5.01 -24.00
C LEU A 167 -0.58 -3.51 -24.03
N ALA A 168 -0.92 -2.79 -25.09
CA ALA A 168 -0.84 -1.32 -25.10
C ALA A 168 -1.68 -0.70 -23.99
N GLY A 169 -2.80 -1.32 -23.60
CA GLY A 169 -3.71 -0.78 -22.60
C GLY A 169 -3.05 -0.62 -21.25
N ILE A 170 -2.75 -1.74 -20.58
CA ILE A 170 -2.07 -1.76 -19.29
C ILE A 170 -0.70 -1.09 -19.36
N GLY A 171 0.08 -1.33 -20.42
CA GLY A 171 1.38 -0.69 -20.62
C GLY A 171 1.27 0.83 -20.73
N GLY A 172 0.27 1.33 -21.44
CA GLY A 172 -0.02 2.76 -21.59
C GLY A 172 -0.51 3.40 -20.30
N VAL A 173 -1.31 2.70 -19.50
CA VAL A 173 -1.71 3.16 -18.16
C VAL A 173 -0.50 3.25 -17.23
N ILE A 174 0.40 2.26 -17.25
CA ILE A 174 1.66 2.30 -16.50
C ILE A 174 2.50 3.52 -16.90
N ILE A 175 2.68 3.75 -18.20
CA ILE A 175 3.44 4.89 -18.71
C ILE A 175 2.81 6.21 -18.25
N SER A 176 1.48 6.35 -18.33
CA SER A 176 0.75 7.52 -17.86
C SER A 176 0.90 7.75 -16.35
N ALA A 177 0.87 6.67 -15.55
CA ALA A 177 1.06 6.72 -14.10
C ALA A 177 2.48 7.17 -13.74
N VAL A 178 3.51 6.54 -14.33
CA VAL A 178 4.92 6.88 -14.09
C VAL A 178 5.22 8.31 -14.53
N THR A 179 4.73 8.72 -15.70
CA THR A 179 4.91 10.09 -16.19
C THR A 179 4.30 11.09 -15.21
N SER A 180 3.09 10.81 -14.72
CA SER A 180 2.43 11.65 -13.72
C SER A 180 3.24 11.72 -12.43
N MET A 181 3.70 10.58 -11.91
CA MET A 181 4.53 10.50 -10.70
C MET A 181 5.81 11.32 -10.81
N VAL A 182 6.53 11.22 -11.95
CA VAL A 182 7.77 11.96 -12.19
C VAL A 182 7.52 13.46 -12.26
N VAL A 183 6.47 13.89 -12.97
CA VAL A 183 6.10 15.31 -13.09
C VAL A 183 5.74 15.88 -11.71
N ILE A 184 4.89 15.18 -10.96
CA ILE A 184 4.50 15.57 -9.59
C ILE A 184 5.73 15.65 -8.69
N SER A 185 6.60 14.63 -8.71
CA SER A 185 7.79 14.60 -7.85
C SER A 185 8.77 15.74 -8.14
N ARG A 186 8.81 16.28 -9.37
CA ARG A 186 9.67 17.42 -9.72
C ARG A 186 9.10 18.76 -9.28
N HIS A 187 7.80 18.98 -9.45
CA HIS A 187 7.17 20.27 -9.17
C HIS A 187 6.71 20.44 -7.72
N THR A 188 6.29 19.34 -7.08
CA THR A 188 5.60 19.36 -5.79
C THR A 188 6.56 19.28 -4.60
N SER A 189 7.73 18.65 -4.77
CA SER A 189 8.72 18.43 -3.70
C SER A 189 9.30 19.71 -3.09
N ALA A 190 9.27 20.84 -3.81
CA ALA A 190 9.77 22.12 -3.32
C ALA A 190 8.70 22.94 -2.56
N ILE A 191 7.41 22.62 -2.71
CA ILE A 191 6.30 23.49 -2.30
C ILE A 191 5.39 22.81 -1.27
N VAL A 192 5.27 21.47 -1.31
CA VAL A 192 4.38 20.73 -0.41
C VAL A 192 5.10 20.25 0.83
N LYS A 193 4.75 20.84 1.97
CA LYS A 193 5.00 20.23 3.28
C LYS A 193 3.95 19.14 3.47
N MET A 194 4.32 17.86 3.55
CA MET A 194 3.35 16.78 3.77
C MET A 194 2.73 16.88 5.17
N ASP A 195 1.45 16.55 5.28
CA ASP A 195 0.76 16.44 6.58
C ASP A 195 1.06 15.06 7.16
N LYS A 196 1.90 15.04 8.20
CA LYS A 196 2.36 13.82 8.87
C LYS A 196 1.18 13.03 9.45
N GLU A 197 0.30 13.68 10.19
CA GLU A 197 -0.77 13.03 10.92
C GLU A 197 -1.76 12.37 9.96
N ARG A 198 -2.10 13.07 8.88
CA ARG A 198 -3.02 12.53 7.87
C ARG A 198 -2.39 11.38 7.07
N MET A 199 -1.09 11.42 6.78
CA MET A 199 -0.41 10.29 6.15
C MET A 199 -0.38 9.04 7.06
N ILE A 200 -0.13 9.24 8.36
CA ILE A 200 -0.17 8.16 9.35
C ILE A 200 -1.58 7.57 9.44
N ALA A 201 -2.61 8.42 9.59
CA ALA A 201 -4.00 7.97 9.66
C ALA A 201 -4.44 7.18 8.42
N PHE A 202 -4.01 7.60 7.23
CA PHE A 202 -4.28 6.87 5.99
C PHE A 202 -3.56 5.51 5.95
N THR A 203 -2.30 5.47 6.38
CA THR A 203 -1.51 4.23 6.49
C THR A 203 -2.15 3.26 7.48
N ASP A 204 -2.56 3.75 8.66
CA ASP A 204 -3.26 2.96 9.68
C ASP A 204 -4.56 2.37 9.14
N GLY A 205 -5.33 3.16 8.36
CA GLY A 205 -6.53 2.70 7.68
C GLY A 205 -6.26 1.54 6.72
N ILE A 206 -5.22 1.66 5.89
CA ILE A 206 -4.80 0.60 4.96
C ILE A 206 -4.38 -0.67 5.72
N ILE A 207 -3.58 -0.54 6.77
CA ILE A 207 -3.14 -1.67 7.59
C ILE A 207 -4.32 -2.37 8.27
N ALA A 208 -5.26 -1.60 8.84
CA ALA A 208 -6.46 -2.14 9.47
C ALA A 208 -7.29 -2.98 8.49
N ILE A 209 -7.34 -2.57 7.22
CA ILE A 209 -8.04 -3.34 6.19
C ILE A 209 -7.23 -4.58 5.81
N ILE A 210 -5.91 -4.47 5.63
CA ILE A 210 -5.05 -5.64 5.36
C ILE A 210 -5.23 -6.74 6.42
N VAL A 211 -5.22 -6.40 7.72
CA VAL A 211 -5.39 -7.41 8.78
C VAL A 211 -6.79 -8.00 8.83
N THR A 212 -7.84 -7.25 8.42
CA THR A 212 -9.19 -7.79 8.30
C THR A 212 -9.38 -8.64 7.04
N LEU A 213 -8.65 -8.36 5.95
CA LEU A 213 -8.63 -9.24 4.78
C LEU A 213 -8.00 -10.60 5.09
N LEU A 214 -7.07 -10.70 6.05
CA LEU A 214 -6.49 -11.98 6.47
C LEU A 214 -7.55 -12.97 6.96
N VAL A 215 -8.53 -12.52 7.76
CA VAL A 215 -9.57 -13.41 8.30
C VAL A 215 -10.55 -13.85 7.22
N LEU A 216 -10.77 -13.03 6.17
CA LEU A 216 -11.65 -13.39 5.06
C LEU A 216 -11.12 -14.57 4.21
N GLN A 217 -9.84 -14.89 4.33
CA GLN A 217 -9.23 -16.04 3.66
C GLN A 217 -9.51 -17.38 4.37
N LEU A 218 -10.09 -17.35 5.58
CA LEU A 218 -10.48 -18.56 6.31
C LEU A 218 -11.85 -19.05 5.82
N ALA A 219 -11.88 -20.25 5.25
CA ALA A 219 -13.10 -20.86 4.77
C ALA A 219 -13.96 -21.38 5.94
N VAL A 220 -15.27 -21.15 5.86
CA VAL A 220 -16.22 -21.78 6.79
C VAL A 220 -16.16 -23.31 6.57
N PRO A 221 -15.92 -24.12 7.62
CA PRO A 221 -15.91 -25.57 7.48
C PRO A 221 -17.25 -26.09 6.94
N MET A 222 -17.23 -27.04 6.01
CA MET A 222 -18.46 -27.65 5.47
C MET A 222 -19.18 -28.60 6.46
N GLY A 223 -18.49 -29.02 7.53
CA GLY A 223 -19.03 -29.92 8.55
C GLY A 223 -19.31 -29.20 9.87
N ILE A 224 -20.30 -29.71 10.62
CA ILE A 224 -20.74 -29.14 11.91
C ILE A 224 -19.96 -29.66 13.12
N HIS A 225 -18.89 -30.43 12.91
CA HIS A 225 -18.13 -31.10 13.98
C HIS A 225 -16.78 -30.42 14.24
N TRP A 226 -16.28 -30.54 15.48
CA TRP A 226 -14.95 -30.03 15.87
C TRP A 226 -13.82 -30.50 14.94
N HIS A 227 -13.88 -31.74 14.45
CA HIS A 227 -12.90 -32.27 13.52
C HIS A 227 -12.82 -31.45 12.21
N SER A 228 -13.95 -30.94 11.70
CA SER A 228 -14.00 -30.10 10.49
C SER A 228 -13.35 -28.73 10.70
N LEU A 229 -13.31 -28.24 11.95
CA LEU A 229 -12.57 -27.03 12.30
C LEU A 229 -11.07 -27.34 12.45
N LEU A 230 -10.73 -28.42 13.14
CA LEU A 230 -9.34 -28.84 13.38
C LEU A 230 -8.59 -29.21 12.11
N SER A 231 -9.28 -29.69 11.08
CA SER A 231 -8.68 -29.96 9.76
C SER A 231 -8.15 -28.69 9.08
N GLN A 232 -8.57 -27.51 9.51
CA GLN A 232 -8.08 -26.22 9.01
C GLN A 232 -7.01 -25.58 9.92
N SER A 233 -6.50 -26.31 10.92
CA SER A 233 -5.54 -25.80 11.91
C SER A 233 -4.34 -25.06 11.30
N THR A 234 -3.80 -25.52 10.17
CA THR A 234 -2.69 -24.84 9.50
C THR A 234 -3.08 -23.49 8.91
N LYS A 235 -4.28 -23.37 8.33
CA LYS A 235 -4.82 -22.09 7.83
C LYS A 235 -4.99 -21.10 8.99
N PHE A 236 -5.55 -21.56 10.11
CA PHE A 236 -5.64 -20.76 11.34
C PHE A 236 -4.26 -20.35 11.87
N GLY A 237 -3.28 -21.25 11.84
CA GLY A 237 -1.90 -20.96 12.24
C GLY A 237 -1.26 -19.90 11.36
N ALA A 238 -1.34 -20.05 10.03
CA ALA A 238 -0.82 -19.07 9.06
C ALA A 238 -1.49 -17.69 9.24
N TYR A 239 -2.81 -17.67 9.43
CA TYR A 239 -3.58 -16.47 9.78
C TYR A 239 -3.05 -15.82 11.06
N ALA A 240 -2.96 -16.56 12.16
CA ALA A 240 -2.56 -16.02 13.46
C ALA A 240 -1.12 -15.47 13.44
N ILE A 241 -0.19 -16.20 12.81
CA ILE A 241 1.19 -15.77 12.63
C ILE A 241 1.24 -14.47 11.84
N SER A 242 0.52 -14.40 10.71
CA SER A 242 0.53 -13.22 9.85
C SER A 242 -0.15 -12.02 10.51
N PHE A 243 -1.25 -12.24 11.24
CA PHE A 243 -1.92 -11.19 12.01
C PHE A 243 -0.97 -10.59 13.05
N LEU A 244 -0.36 -11.43 13.89
CA LEU A 244 0.59 -10.97 14.93
C LEU A 244 1.81 -10.28 14.32
N PHE A 245 2.32 -10.81 13.21
CA PHE A 245 3.41 -10.20 12.46
C PHE A 245 3.02 -8.78 11.99
N ILE A 246 1.89 -8.62 11.31
CA ILE A 246 1.46 -7.31 10.79
C ILE A 246 1.19 -6.32 11.93
N MET A 247 0.65 -6.77 13.07
CA MET A 247 0.46 -5.89 14.23
C MET A 247 1.79 -5.39 14.83
N LEU A 248 2.81 -6.25 14.89
CA LEU A 248 4.15 -5.84 15.31
C LEU A 248 4.81 -4.90 14.28
N VAL A 249 4.58 -5.17 12.99
CA VAL A 249 5.02 -4.31 11.89
C VAL A 249 4.41 -2.92 12.00
N TRP A 250 3.11 -2.83 12.25
CA TRP A 250 2.39 -1.59 12.51
C TRP A 250 2.93 -0.85 13.72
N TYR A 251 3.16 -1.55 14.84
CA TYR A 251 3.77 -0.95 16.03
C TYR A 251 5.13 -0.30 15.73
N ASN A 252 6.01 -1.01 15.00
CA ASN A 252 7.33 -0.47 14.61
C ASN A 252 7.21 0.73 13.64
N HIS A 253 6.22 0.74 12.77
CA HIS A 253 5.94 1.88 11.89
C HIS A 253 5.45 3.08 12.71
N HIS A 254 4.51 2.86 13.62
CA HIS A 254 3.98 3.87 14.51
C HIS A 254 5.08 4.53 15.38
N ASP A 255 5.96 3.73 16.01
CA ASP A 255 7.07 4.26 16.81
C ASP A 255 8.09 5.03 15.93
N LEU A 256 8.37 4.54 14.71
CA LEU A 256 9.27 5.20 13.76
C LEU A 256 8.75 6.59 13.38
N PHE A 257 7.45 6.68 13.05
CA PHE A 257 6.86 7.96 12.69
C PHE A 257 6.68 8.88 13.90
N ASN A 258 6.34 8.39 15.09
CA ASN A 258 6.28 9.21 16.30
C ASN A 258 7.62 9.86 16.65
N THR A 259 8.72 9.19 16.33
CA THR A 259 10.09 9.68 16.53
C THR A 259 10.51 10.78 15.56
N THR A 260 9.75 11.03 14.48
CA THR A 260 10.13 11.97 13.42
C THR A 260 9.36 13.29 13.51
N GLU A 261 9.99 14.42 13.24
CA GLU A 261 9.31 15.73 13.26
C GLU A 261 8.75 16.10 11.89
N THR A 262 9.47 15.76 10.83
CA THR A 262 9.16 16.19 9.47
C THR A 262 9.09 15.02 8.51
N VAL A 263 8.17 15.14 7.55
CA VAL A 263 7.98 14.21 6.44
C VAL A 263 7.93 14.96 5.12
N THR A 264 8.38 14.33 4.05
CA THR A 264 8.41 14.90 2.68
C THR A 264 7.68 13.99 1.71
N ALA A 265 7.49 14.46 0.47
CA ALA A 265 6.95 13.63 -0.61
C ALA A 265 7.77 12.36 -0.85
N ARG A 266 9.09 12.40 -0.64
CA ARG A 266 9.95 11.21 -0.74
C ARG A 266 9.56 10.15 0.29
N ILE A 267 9.40 10.55 1.55
CA ILE A 267 8.96 9.65 2.64
C ILE A 267 7.59 9.06 2.33
N TYR A 268 6.69 9.83 1.70
CA TYR A 268 5.40 9.30 1.25
C TYR A 268 5.57 8.16 0.23
N TRP A 269 6.45 8.31 -0.76
CA TRP A 269 6.71 7.25 -1.75
C TRP A 269 7.36 6.01 -1.12
N ASP A 270 8.27 6.21 -0.16
CA ASP A 270 8.86 5.10 0.60
C ASP A 270 7.77 4.34 1.39
N ASN A 271 6.88 5.08 2.05
CA ASN A 271 5.73 4.52 2.76
C ASN A 271 4.76 3.79 1.83
N MET A 272 4.49 4.33 0.64
CA MET A 272 3.64 3.68 -0.36
C MET A 272 4.25 2.36 -0.85
N LEU A 273 5.55 2.32 -1.15
CA LEU A 273 6.23 1.10 -1.54
C LEU A 273 6.16 0.05 -0.43
N TRP A 274 6.34 0.48 0.81
CA TRP A 274 6.22 -0.37 1.98
C TRP A 274 4.80 -0.94 2.15
N LEU A 275 3.77 -0.10 1.96
CA LEU A 275 2.36 -0.53 1.97
C LEU A 275 2.05 -1.50 0.83
N LEU A 276 2.60 -1.29 -0.37
CA LEU A 276 2.46 -2.22 -1.49
C LEU A 276 3.03 -3.60 -1.15
N CYS A 277 4.18 -3.67 -0.48
CA CYS A 277 4.72 -4.96 -0.03
C CYS A 277 3.83 -5.59 1.05
N LEU A 278 3.34 -4.79 2.00
CA LEU A 278 2.49 -5.26 3.09
C LEU A 278 1.11 -5.74 2.60
N SER A 279 0.59 -5.17 1.52
CA SER A 279 -0.72 -5.53 0.98
C SER A 279 -0.76 -6.88 0.26
N PHE A 280 0.39 -7.52 0.00
CA PHE A 280 0.46 -8.90 -0.50
C PHE A 280 0.26 -9.96 0.59
N PHE A 281 0.33 -9.60 1.87
CA PHE A 281 0.22 -10.58 2.97
C PHE A 281 -1.06 -11.43 2.93
N PRO A 282 -2.27 -10.90 2.63
CA PRO A 282 -3.46 -11.73 2.48
C PRO A 282 -3.29 -12.86 1.47
N TYR A 283 -2.70 -12.58 0.31
CA TYR A 283 -2.43 -13.58 -0.73
C TYR A 283 -1.42 -14.64 -0.27
N VAL A 284 -0.23 -14.23 0.20
CA VAL A 284 0.80 -15.21 0.59
C VAL A 284 0.42 -16.00 1.84
N THR A 285 -0.35 -15.42 2.75
CA THR A 285 -0.87 -16.11 3.95
C THR A 285 -1.88 -17.20 3.54
N ALA A 286 -2.80 -16.87 2.64
CA ALA A 286 -3.75 -17.85 2.10
C ALA A 286 -3.01 -18.98 1.36
N TYR A 287 -1.98 -18.63 0.57
CA TYR A 287 -1.21 -19.62 -0.19
C TYR A 287 -0.45 -20.61 0.71
N VAL A 288 0.25 -20.14 1.75
CA VAL A 288 0.91 -21.02 2.72
C VAL A 288 -0.11 -21.82 3.54
N GLY A 289 -1.26 -21.22 3.88
CA GLY A 289 -2.34 -21.92 4.57
C GLY A 289 -2.93 -23.09 3.77
N GLU A 290 -3.01 -22.95 2.44
CA GLU A 290 -3.47 -24.01 1.53
C GLU A 290 -2.39 -25.08 1.28
N PHE A 291 -1.14 -24.67 1.11
CA PHE A 291 -0.01 -25.57 0.83
C PHE A 291 1.14 -25.42 1.85
N PRO A 292 0.97 -25.84 3.11
CA PRO A 292 1.97 -25.62 4.16
C PRO A 292 3.25 -26.43 4.01
N ASN A 293 3.24 -27.46 3.15
CA ASN A 293 4.42 -28.24 2.81
C ASN A 293 5.04 -27.80 1.46
N SER A 294 4.55 -26.71 0.87
CA SER A 294 5.11 -26.15 -0.34
C SER A 294 6.34 -25.30 -0.04
N ARG A 295 7.46 -25.63 -0.69
CA ARG A 295 8.64 -24.75 -0.69
C ARG A 295 8.34 -23.43 -1.39
N LEU A 296 7.49 -23.44 -2.43
CA LEU A 296 7.20 -22.27 -3.23
C LEU A 296 6.33 -21.27 -2.46
N ALA A 297 5.27 -21.75 -1.79
CA ALA A 297 4.39 -20.90 -0.97
C ALA A 297 5.18 -20.24 0.16
N GLU A 298 5.96 -21.03 0.91
CA GLU A 298 6.80 -20.53 2.01
C GLU A 298 7.90 -19.57 1.52
N MET A 299 8.52 -19.86 0.37
CA MET A 299 9.52 -18.95 -0.23
C MET A 299 8.90 -17.62 -0.64
N LEU A 300 7.71 -17.62 -1.26
CA LEU A 300 7.00 -16.38 -1.62
C LEU A 300 6.62 -15.58 -0.37
N TYR A 301 6.17 -16.25 0.68
CA TYR A 301 5.87 -15.61 1.96
C TYR A 301 7.10 -14.90 2.54
N ILE A 302 8.28 -15.54 2.54
CA ILE A 302 9.54 -14.93 2.99
C ILE A 302 10.03 -13.83 2.04
N ILE A 303 9.85 -13.98 0.72
CA ILE A 303 10.21 -12.95 -0.27
C ILE A 303 9.39 -11.67 -0.01
N VAL A 304 8.09 -11.79 0.24
CA VAL A 304 7.23 -10.64 0.58
C VAL A 304 7.71 -9.99 1.88
N GLN A 305 8.06 -10.76 2.91
CA GLN A 305 8.67 -10.22 4.13
C GLN A 305 10.01 -9.52 3.88
N LEU A 306 10.84 -10.04 2.97
CA LEU A 306 12.12 -9.42 2.62
C LEU A 306 11.91 -8.09 1.89
N LEU A 307 11.01 -8.03 0.90
CA LEU A 307 10.68 -6.80 0.18
C LEU A 307 10.09 -5.74 1.12
N TRP A 308 9.23 -6.16 2.04
CA TRP A 308 8.72 -5.32 3.12
C TRP A 308 9.84 -4.81 4.04
N SER A 309 10.78 -5.67 4.45
CA SER A 309 11.90 -5.28 5.33
C SER A 309 12.85 -4.29 4.66
N LEU A 310 13.13 -4.51 3.36
CA LEU A 310 13.99 -3.64 2.56
C LEU A 310 13.35 -2.26 2.36
N SER A 311 12.06 -2.20 2.01
CA SER A 311 11.33 -0.93 1.85
C SER A 311 11.24 -0.16 3.17
N TYR A 312 10.99 -0.84 4.30
CA TYR A 312 11.03 -0.23 5.64
C TYR A 312 12.40 0.38 5.95
N THR A 313 13.47 -0.33 5.61
CA THR A 313 14.85 0.12 5.86
C THR A 313 15.20 1.34 4.99
N VAL A 314 14.75 1.38 3.73
CA VAL A 314 14.89 2.57 2.88
C VAL A 314 14.16 3.75 3.49
N MET A 315 12.89 3.56 3.88
CA MET A 315 12.08 4.60 4.53
C MET A 315 12.74 5.12 5.81
N ALA A 316 13.21 4.24 6.69
CA ALA A 316 13.88 4.63 7.92
C ALA A 316 15.19 5.39 7.67
N ARG A 317 15.98 5.00 6.65
CA ARG A 317 17.21 5.73 6.26
C ARG A 317 16.90 7.13 5.75
N ASP A 318 15.87 7.29 4.94
CA ASP A 318 15.49 8.60 4.39
C ASP A 318 14.84 9.48 5.48
N LEU A 319 14.09 8.91 6.42
CA LEU A 319 13.62 9.60 7.63
C LEU A 319 14.78 10.07 8.52
N LYS A 320 15.82 9.24 8.72
CA LYS A 320 17.04 9.62 9.45
C LYS A 320 17.75 10.80 8.81
N ARG A 321 17.92 10.77 7.48
CA ARG A 321 18.55 11.88 6.73
C ARG A 321 17.77 13.18 6.87
N LEU A 322 16.44 13.09 6.90
CA LEU A 322 15.55 14.24 7.01
C LEU A 322 15.47 14.79 8.45
N ASN A 323 15.64 13.94 9.47
CA ASN A 323 15.46 14.27 10.88
C ASN A 323 16.79 14.06 11.66
N PRO A 324 17.83 14.88 11.41
CA PRO A 324 19.17 14.63 11.94
C PRO A 324 19.26 14.69 13.48
N ARG A 325 18.34 15.43 14.13
CA ARG A 325 18.28 15.55 15.59
C ARG A 325 17.78 14.29 16.29
N GLN A 326 17.09 13.41 15.56
CA GLN A 326 16.47 12.18 16.07
C GLN A 326 17.19 10.92 15.58
N THR A 327 18.40 11.07 15.04
CA THR A 327 19.17 9.99 14.40
C THR A 327 19.30 8.74 15.27
N GLU A 328 19.65 8.88 16.54
CA GLU A 328 19.85 7.74 17.44
C GLU A 328 18.56 6.95 17.68
N GLN A 329 17.44 7.67 17.88
CA GLN A 329 16.12 7.05 18.05
C GLN A 329 15.65 6.38 16.76
N ILE A 330 15.89 6.99 15.58
CA ILE A 330 15.53 6.41 14.29
C ILE A 330 16.41 5.20 13.94
N ASP A 331 17.71 5.24 14.24
CA ASP A 331 18.61 4.09 14.00
C ASP A 331 18.15 2.85 14.76
N PHE A 332 17.67 3.07 15.98
CA PHE A 332 17.15 2.05 16.86
C PHE A 332 15.82 1.48 16.35
N VAL A 333 14.79 2.33 16.22
CA VAL A 333 13.43 1.91 15.84
C VAL A 333 13.37 1.41 14.40
N GLY A 334 14.07 2.11 13.50
CA GLY A 334 14.21 1.74 12.09
C GLY A 334 15.05 0.49 11.86
N LYS A 335 15.59 -0.12 12.92
CA LYS A 335 16.44 -1.33 12.88
C LYS A 335 17.60 -1.16 11.90
N LEU A 336 18.17 0.04 11.81
CA LEU A 336 19.14 0.41 10.77
C LEU A 336 20.57 -0.03 11.08
N THR A 337 20.87 -0.33 12.35
CA THR A 337 22.24 -0.59 12.80
C THR A 337 22.34 -1.79 13.75
N GLY A 338 23.54 -2.35 13.84
CA GLY A 338 23.91 -3.36 14.84
C GLY A 338 23.13 -4.68 14.78
N TYR A 339 22.85 -5.22 15.96
CA TYR A 339 22.24 -6.53 16.15
C TYR A 339 20.82 -6.64 15.58
N SER A 340 20.05 -5.55 15.55
CA SER A 340 18.66 -5.57 15.06
C SER A 340 18.55 -5.82 13.56
N ALA A 341 19.43 -5.17 12.77
CA ALA A 341 19.50 -5.41 11.33
C ALA A 341 19.98 -6.83 11.03
N ALA A 342 21.04 -7.25 11.72
CA ALA A 342 21.61 -8.60 11.57
C ALA A 342 20.60 -9.69 11.93
N THR A 343 19.82 -9.52 13.00
CA THR A 343 18.78 -10.47 13.42
C THR A 343 17.66 -10.56 12.40
N LEU A 344 17.17 -9.43 11.86
CA LEU A 344 16.11 -9.42 10.86
C LEU A 344 16.57 -10.06 9.55
N TYR A 345 17.61 -9.53 8.93
CA TYR A 345 18.06 -10.00 7.62
C TYR A 345 18.74 -11.37 7.69
N GLY A 346 19.56 -11.62 8.70
CA GLY A 346 20.14 -12.94 8.95
C GLY A 346 19.06 -13.98 9.24
N GLY A 347 18.05 -13.63 10.03
CA GLY A 347 16.88 -14.48 10.28
C GLY A 347 16.10 -14.83 9.02
N LEU A 348 15.83 -13.85 8.14
CA LEU A 348 15.16 -14.10 6.86
C LEU A 348 16.01 -14.96 5.91
N ILE A 349 17.33 -14.76 5.85
CA ILE A 349 18.23 -15.61 5.06
C ILE A 349 18.23 -17.04 5.60
N ILE A 350 18.31 -17.21 6.93
CA ILE A 350 18.20 -18.52 7.57
C ILE A 350 16.86 -19.17 7.24
N ALA A 351 15.75 -18.41 7.29
CA ALA A 351 14.43 -18.90 6.90
C ALA A 351 14.41 -19.40 5.45
N MET A 352 14.95 -18.62 4.50
CA MET A 352 15.02 -19.01 3.09
C MET A 352 15.79 -20.31 2.89
N ILE A 353 16.92 -20.50 3.59
CA ILE A 353 17.71 -21.73 3.53
C ILE A 353 16.95 -22.89 4.18
N ALA A 354 16.34 -22.67 5.33
CA ALA A 354 15.60 -23.68 6.07
C ALA A 354 14.39 -24.21 5.28
N VAL A 355 13.67 -23.34 4.56
CA VAL A 355 12.52 -23.71 3.70
C VAL A 355 12.91 -24.72 2.62
N LEU A 356 14.15 -24.66 2.09
CA LEU A 356 14.62 -25.62 1.09
C LEU A 356 14.68 -27.05 1.65
N ILE A 357 14.94 -27.18 2.94
CA ILE A 357 15.07 -28.46 3.65
C ILE A 357 13.71 -28.89 4.21
N VAL A 358 13.08 -28.01 5.00
CA VAL A 358 11.81 -28.24 5.70
C VAL A 358 10.87 -27.06 5.38
N PRO A 359 9.88 -27.23 4.48
CA PRO A 359 9.04 -26.12 4.01
C PRO A 359 8.40 -25.30 5.14
N ILE A 360 7.76 -25.97 6.10
CA ILE A 360 7.05 -25.31 7.22
C ILE A 360 7.98 -24.49 8.14
N SER A 361 9.30 -24.62 7.99
CA SER A 361 10.25 -23.84 8.78
C SER A 361 10.17 -22.34 8.50
N GLY A 362 9.65 -21.90 7.34
CA GLY A 362 9.51 -20.49 7.01
C GLY A 362 8.56 -19.75 7.97
N LEU A 363 7.35 -20.28 8.17
CA LEU A 363 6.41 -19.80 9.18
C LEU A 363 7.00 -19.86 10.60
N VAL A 364 7.69 -20.96 10.93
CA VAL A 364 8.30 -21.14 12.27
C VAL A 364 9.37 -20.08 12.54
N VAL A 365 10.27 -19.83 11.59
CA VAL A 365 11.29 -18.79 11.74
C VAL A 365 10.64 -17.40 11.78
N THR A 366 9.59 -17.17 11.00
CA THR A 366 8.84 -15.91 11.03
C THR A 366 8.26 -15.62 12.41
N ILE A 367 7.57 -16.59 13.03
CA ILE A 367 7.02 -16.40 14.38
C ILE A 367 8.13 -16.23 15.42
N LEU A 368 9.26 -16.93 15.29
CA LEU A 368 10.40 -16.74 16.18
C LEU A 368 10.98 -15.33 16.05
N LEU A 369 11.12 -14.80 14.84
CA LEU A 369 11.56 -13.42 14.61
C LEU A 369 10.56 -12.40 15.16
N ALA A 370 9.26 -12.64 14.99
CA ALA A 370 8.21 -11.81 15.57
C ALA A 370 8.28 -11.81 17.11
N LEU A 371 8.42 -12.97 17.74
CA LEU A 371 8.55 -13.12 19.19
C LEU A 371 9.82 -12.44 19.74
N VAL A 372 10.97 -12.63 19.07
CA VAL A 372 12.22 -11.95 19.45
C VAL A 372 12.05 -10.44 19.40
N ASN A 373 11.43 -9.92 18.34
CA ASN A 373 11.15 -8.49 18.22
C ASN A 373 10.14 -7.98 19.26
N LEU A 374 9.10 -8.77 19.59
CA LEU A 374 8.12 -8.42 20.62
C LEU A 374 8.74 -8.35 22.01
N VAL A 375 9.51 -9.38 22.39
CA VAL A 375 10.24 -9.40 23.68
C VAL A 375 11.17 -8.20 23.78
N ARG A 376 11.81 -7.83 22.66
CA ARG A 376 12.66 -6.64 22.60
C ARG A 376 11.85 -5.37 22.84
N ALA A 377 10.77 -5.16 22.10
CA ALA A 377 9.88 -4.00 22.27
C ALA A 377 9.36 -3.87 23.72
N LEU A 378 8.97 -4.98 24.36
CA LEU A 378 8.53 -4.96 25.76
C LEU A 378 9.65 -4.59 26.75
N ARG A 379 10.88 -5.01 26.49
CA ARG A 379 12.04 -4.62 27.33
C ARG A 379 12.36 -3.14 27.16
N GLU A 380 12.25 -2.64 25.93
CA GLU A 380 12.51 -1.24 25.58
C GLU A 380 11.51 -0.30 26.24
N ASP A 381 10.22 -0.64 26.18
CA ASP A 381 9.16 0.16 26.79
C ASP A 381 9.36 0.30 28.32
N ARG A 382 9.67 -0.80 29.01
CA ARG A 382 10.02 -0.78 30.44
C ARG A 382 11.23 0.11 30.75
N GLN A 383 12.23 0.14 29.87
CA GLN A 383 13.39 1.03 30.04
C GLN A 383 13.01 2.50 29.86
N ARG A 384 12.14 2.81 28.89
CA ARG A 384 11.61 4.18 28.67
C ARG A 384 10.79 4.65 29.88
N GLU A 385 9.94 3.79 30.43
CA GLU A 385 9.17 4.08 31.65
C GLU A 385 10.08 4.34 32.85
N ALA A 386 11.09 3.50 33.08
CA ALA A 386 12.05 3.68 34.17
C ALA A 386 12.83 5.00 34.06
N MET A 387 13.26 5.39 32.84
CA MET A 387 13.93 6.66 32.61
C MET A 387 13.01 7.88 32.82
N ARG A 388 11.72 7.77 32.48
CA ARG A 388 10.74 8.84 32.74
C ARG A 388 10.50 9.01 34.23
N ALA A 389 10.30 7.93 34.96
CA ALA A 389 10.14 7.95 36.42
C ALA A 389 11.34 8.62 37.12
N GLN A 390 12.58 8.29 36.70
CA GLN A 390 13.78 8.92 37.25
C GLN A 390 13.86 10.42 36.97
N LYS A 391 13.42 10.88 35.79
CA LYS A 391 13.38 12.31 35.45
C LYS A 391 12.31 13.07 36.25
N GLU A 392 11.18 12.42 36.54
CA GLU A 392 10.11 13.01 37.35
C GLU A 392 10.50 13.11 38.84
N GLU A 393 11.30 12.18 39.37
CA GLU A 393 11.83 12.26 40.74
C GLU A 393 12.89 13.36 40.94
N HIS A 394 13.54 13.82 39.87
CA HIS A 394 14.61 14.82 39.91
C HIS A 394 14.17 16.22 39.42
N SER A 395 12.89 16.38 39.05
CA SER A 395 12.26 17.66 38.70
C SER A 395 11.38 18.16 39.83
#